data_AF-A0A6C0B362-F1
#
_entry.id   AF-A0A6C0B362-F1
#
_cell.length_a   1.000
_cell.length_b   1.000
_cell.length_c   1.000
_cell.angle_alpha   90.00
_cell.angle_beta   90.00
_cell.angle_gamma   90.00
#
_symmetry.space_group_name_H-M   'P 1'
#
loop_
_entity.id
_entity.type
_entity.pdbx_description
1 polymer ?
#
loop_
_entity_poly.entity_id
_entity_poly.type
_entity_poly.pdbx_seq_one_letter_code
_entity_poly.pdbx_strand_id
1 'polypeptide(L)'
;MSKSIFLSQSTDSKSVFSPVIGAGDLSLLDSVNYNYLNTLDDYYATPADNQLIPYITQDIVIYNLLYAELNNILSKATDYRFIKLMKLILALFHGVYLSTFMYGNTVSLGIQNSNLRIQLQDVLANKNVKNIDTVGGTGQMSITKNFKLAPVYNHYITVFGMPENGKGFDPVKLSYLANILLLNNINPYR
;
A
#
# COMPACT_ATOMS: atom_id res chain seq x y z
N MET A 1 63.13 -13.37 -26.20
CA MET A 1 62.40 -13.64 -24.94
C MET A 1 61.03 -12.98 -25.04
N SER A 2 59.99 -13.77 -25.33
CA SER A 2 58.58 -13.32 -25.33
C SER A 2 57.99 -13.53 -23.94
N LYS A 3 57.35 -12.50 -23.38
CA LYS A 3 56.40 -12.65 -22.27
C LYS A 3 55.03 -12.23 -22.77
N SER A 4 54.06 -13.12 -22.56
CA SER A 4 52.68 -12.96 -22.97
C SER A 4 51.76 -13.10 -21.75
N ILE A 5 50.62 -12.40 -21.82
CA ILE A 5 49.30 -12.71 -21.25
C ILE A 5 49.24 -12.84 -19.72
N PHE A 6 48.66 -11.84 -19.05
CA PHE A 6 47.39 -11.99 -18.30
C PHE A 6 46.89 -10.60 -17.86
N LEU A 7 45.73 -10.21 -18.41
CA LEU A 7 44.88 -9.13 -17.91
C LEU A 7 44.48 -9.47 -16.47
N SER A 8 44.79 -8.60 -15.51
CA SER A 8 43.95 -8.49 -14.32
C SER A 8 42.78 -7.57 -14.69
N GLN A 9 41.64 -8.15 -15.06
CA GLN A 9 40.37 -7.43 -14.94
C GLN A 9 40.14 -7.22 -13.45
N SER A 10 40.52 -6.04 -12.96
CA SER A 10 39.91 -5.51 -11.76
C SER A 10 38.43 -5.34 -12.07
N THR A 11 37.57 -6.05 -11.35
CA THR A 11 36.14 -5.78 -11.36
C THR A 11 35.94 -4.41 -10.76
N ASP A 12 35.97 -3.39 -11.63
CA ASP A 12 35.46 -2.06 -11.34
C ASP A 12 33.99 -2.22 -10.93
N SER A 13 33.76 -2.28 -9.62
CA SER A 13 32.49 -1.89 -9.06
C SER A 13 32.25 -0.47 -9.57
N LYS A 14 31.29 -0.30 -10.49
CA LYS A 14 30.88 1.00 -10.99
C LYS A 14 30.45 1.87 -9.80
N SER A 15 31.37 2.62 -9.22
CA SER A 15 31.04 3.87 -8.57
C SER A 15 30.69 4.84 -9.69
N VAL A 16 29.39 5.07 -9.88
CA VAL A 16 28.87 6.09 -10.82
C VAL A 16 29.20 7.51 -10.32
N PHE A 17 29.67 7.65 -9.07
CA PHE A 17 30.14 8.91 -8.53
C PHE A 17 31.65 9.05 -8.74
N SER A 18 32.02 9.60 -9.90
CA SER A 18 33.22 10.43 -9.97
C SER A 18 32.82 11.82 -9.46
N PRO A 19 33.40 12.35 -8.36
CA PRO A 19 33.07 13.69 -7.93
C PRO A 19 33.56 14.65 -9.02
N VAL A 20 32.61 15.21 -9.79
CA VAL A 20 32.89 16.34 -10.64
C VAL A 20 33.27 17.48 -9.69
N ILE A 21 34.52 17.93 -9.79
CA ILE A 21 34.97 19.17 -9.14
C ILE A 21 34.07 20.28 -9.68
N GLY A 22 33.05 20.67 -8.90
CA GLY A 22 31.98 21.58 -9.31
C GLY A 22 30.54 21.07 -9.18
N ALA A 23 30.26 19.94 -8.52
CA ALA A 23 28.91 19.37 -8.39
C ALA A 23 27.85 20.24 -7.67
N GLY A 24 28.22 21.39 -7.10
CA GLY A 24 27.30 22.28 -6.38
C GLY A 24 26.49 21.52 -5.32
N ASP A 25 25.22 21.86 -5.16
CA ASP A 25 24.32 21.17 -4.24
C ASP A 25 24.06 19.69 -4.58
N LEU A 26 24.43 19.21 -5.77
CA LEU A 26 24.29 17.80 -6.12
C LEU A 26 25.24 16.92 -5.28
N SER A 27 26.32 17.49 -4.72
CA SER A 27 27.16 16.78 -3.76
C SER A 27 26.46 16.49 -2.42
N LEU A 28 25.33 17.15 -2.14
CA LEU A 28 24.49 16.81 -0.99
C LEU A 28 23.81 15.44 -1.19
N LEU A 29 23.72 14.93 -2.41
CA LEU A 29 23.28 13.56 -2.71
C LEU A 29 24.47 12.59 -2.62
N ASP A 30 25.14 12.59 -1.48
CA ASP A 30 26.15 11.58 -1.15
C ASP A 30 25.52 10.19 -1.02
N SER A 31 26.34 9.15 -0.82
CA SER A 31 25.85 7.77 -0.74
C SER A 31 24.80 7.56 0.36
N VAL A 32 24.86 8.32 1.46
CA VAL A 32 23.90 8.21 2.56
C VAL A 32 22.58 8.85 2.16
N ASN A 33 22.61 10.08 1.64
CA ASN A 33 21.41 10.81 1.24
C ASN A 33 20.73 10.19 0.02
N TYR A 34 21.51 9.59 -0.88
CA TYR A 34 20.99 8.82 -2.00
C TYR A 34 20.20 7.58 -1.54
N ASN A 35 20.61 6.92 -0.44
CA ASN A 35 19.85 5.79 0.10
C ASN A 35 18.48 6.21 0.63
N TYR A 36 18.34 7.40 1.20
CA TYR A 36 17.04 7.93 1.60
C TYR A 36 16.14 8.20 0.39
N LEU A 37 16.70 8.66 -0.73
CA LEU A 37 15.94 8.81 -1.97
C LEU A 37 15.51 7.47 -2.55
N ASN A 38 16.36 6.44 -2.53
CA ASN A 38 15.97 5.09 -2.95
C ASN A 38 14.85 4.53 -2.04
N THR A 39 14.97 4.74 -0.73
CA THR A 39 13.95 4.32 0.24
C THR A 39 12.61 5.03 -0.03
N LEU A 40 12.65 6.33 -0.35
CA LEU A 40 11.47 7.09 -0.73
C LEU A 40 10.86 6.56 -2.04
N ASP A 41 11.70 6.23 -3.03
CA ASP A 41 11.24 5.67 -4.30
C ASP A 41 10.57 4.31 -4.11
N ASP A 42 11.26 3.38 -3.45
CA ASP A 42 10.79 2.00 -3.23
C ASP A 42 9.47 1.95 -2.46
N TYR A 43 9.33 2.74 -1.40
CA TYR A 43 8.17 2.66 -0.51
C TYR A 43 7.03 3.62 -0.82
N TYR A 44 7.28 4.69 -1.58
CA TYR A 44 6.28 5.72 -1.84
C TYR A 44 6.10 6.01 -3.33
N ALA A 45 7.17 6.38 -4.05
CA ALA A 45 7.00 6.85 -5.42
C ALA A 45 6.64 5.72 -6.39
N THR A 46 7.39 4.62 -6.39
CA THR A 46 7.15 3.47 -7.25
C THR A 46 5.76 2.84 -7.02
N PRO A 47 5.31 2.57 -5.77
CA PRO A 47 3.95 2.08 -5.55
C PRO A 47 2.87 3.09 -5.96
N ALA A 48 3.10 4.40 -5.75
CA ALA A 48 2.15 5.44 -6.16
C ALA A 48 2.01 5.54 -7.68
N ASP A 49 3.12 5.48 -8.42
CA ASP A 49 3.14 5.50 -9.89
C ASP A 49 2.35 4.31 -10.47
N ASN A 50 2.51 3.13 -9.86
CA ASN A 50 1.79 1.92 -10.24
C ASN A 50 0.35 1.84 -9.68
N GLN A 51 -0.13 2.88 -9.01
CA GLN A 51 -1.46 2.92 -8.36
C GLN A 51 -1.69 1.78 -7.34
N LEU A 52 -0.60 1.28 -6.76
CA LEU A 52 -0.59 0.19 -5.78
C LEU A 52 -0.68 0.75 -4.35
N ILE A 53 -1.73 1.52 -4.08
CA ILE A 53 -1.92 2.24 -2.80
C ILE A 53 -1.80 1.35 -1.56
N PRO A 54 -2.34 0.10 -1.53
CA PRO A 54 -2.19 -0.79 -0.37
C PRO A 54 -0.74 -1.20 -0.03
N TYR A 55 0.21 -0.97 -0.95
CA TYR A 55 1.62 -1.33 -0.78
C TYR A 55 2.49 -0.15 -0.34
N ILE A 56 1.95 1.08 -0.35
CA ILE A 56 2.65 2.23 0.21
C ILE A 56 2.74 2.03 1.72
N THR A 57 3.95 2.16 2.27
CA THR A 57 4.17 1.95 3.70
C THR A 57 3.40 2.99 4.53
N GLN A 58 2.79 2.53 5.61
CA GLN A 58 2.13 3.38 6.61
C GLN A 58 2.99 3.54 7.89
N ASP A 59 4.23 3.05 7.85
CA ASP A 59 5.15 3.13 8.99
C ASP A 59 5.53 4.59 9.28
N ILE A 60 5.06 5.08 10.42
CA ILE A 60 5.32 6.45 10.89
C ILE A 60 6.81 6.71 11.18
N VAL A 61 7.57 5.67 11.55
CA VAL A 61 9.00 5.78 11.82
C VAL A 61 9.74 6.03 10.51
N ILE A 62 9.44 5.25 9.47
CA ILE A 62 10.01 5.44 8.12
C ILE A 62 9.61 6.82 7.59
N TYR A 63 8.33 7.20 7.73
CA TYR A 63 7.86 8.52 7.30
C TYR A 63 8.63 9.67 7.97
N ASN A 64 8.72 9.65 9.30
CA ASN A 64 9.40 10.72 10.06
C ASN A 64 10.89 10.79 9.75
N LEU A 65 11.55 9.63 9.60
CA LEU A 65 12.96 9.56 9.22
C LEU A 65 13.19 10.23 7.86
N LEU A 66 12.46 9.79 6.83
CA LEU A 66 12.59 10.36 5.48
C LEU A 66 12.27 11.86 5.45
N TYR A 67 11.20 12.26 6.15
CA TYR A 67 10.82 13.67 6.22
C TYR A 67 11.91 14.53 6.88
N ALA A 68 12.51 14.05 7.97
CA ALA A 68 13.59 14.75 8.66
C ALA A 68 14.84 14.88 7.77
N GLU A 69 15.24 13.80 7.10
CA GLU A 69 16.46 13.80 6.28
C GLU A 69 16.30 14.64 5.00
N LEU A 70 15.14 14.63 4.34
CA LEU A 70 14.89 15.53 3.21
C LEU A 70 14.95 17.01 3.63
N ASN A 71 14.46 17.35 4.82
CA ASN A 71 14.59 18.70 5.37
C ASN A 71 16.04 19.05 5.74
N ASN A 72 16.81 18.07 6.23
CA ASN A 72 18.24 18.21 6.49
C ASN A 72 19.01 18.56 5.19
N ILE A 73 18.76 17.82 4.10
CA ILE A 73 19.32 18.12 2.77
C ILE A 73 18.91 19.53 2.31
N LEU A 74 17.62 19.87 2.43
CA LEU A 74 17.11 21.20 2.07
C LEU A 74 17.76 22.34 2.87
N SER A 75 18.09 22.12 4.16
CA SER A 75 18.71 23.13 5.02
C SER A 75 20.14 23.47 4.62
N LYS A 76 20.82 22.56 3.92
CA LYS A 76 22.20 22.69 3.46
C LYS A 76 22.30 23.18 2.01
N ALA A 77 21.20 23.14 1.28
CA ALA A 77 21.12 23.54 -0.11
C ALA A 77 21.20 25.06 -0.29
N THR A 78 21.88 25.49 -1.35
CA THR A 78 22.08 26.88 -1.74
C THR A 78 21.55 27.21 -3.15
N ASP A 79 21.55 26.24 -4.08
CA ASP A 79 20.97 26.38 -5.41
C ASP A 79 19.44 26.37 -5.32
N TYR A 80 18.86 27.50 -5.69
CA TYR A 80 17.42 27.72 -5.71
C TYR A 80 16.63 26.69 -6.55
N ARG A 81 17.21 26.20 -7.65
CA ARG A 81 16.57 25.19 -8.51
C ARG A 81 16.52 23.83 -7.81
N PHE A 82 17.61 23.46 -7.14
CA PHE A 82 17.67 22.24 -6.35
C PHE A 82 16.69 22.30 -5.16
N ILE A 83 16.65 23.42 -4.44
CA ILE A 83 15.70 23.66 -3.36
C ILE A 83 14.25 23.50 -3.85
N LYS A 84 13.91 24.07 -5.00
CA LYS A 84 12.56 23.93 -5.58
C LYS A 84 12.20 22.48 -5.88
N LEU A 85 13.10 21.74 -6.54
CA LEU A 85 12.88 20.34 -6.87
C LEU A 85 12.70 19.50 -5.60
N MET A 86 13.57 19.68 -4.61
CA MET A 86 13.50 18.96 -3.34
C MET A 86 12.23 19.30 -2.54
N LYS A 87 11.77 20.56 -2.57
CA LYS A 87 10.48 20.94 -1.97
C LYS A 87 9.29 20.30 -2.69
N LEU A 88 9.35 20.17 -4.02
CA LEU A 88 8.32 19.46 -4.78
C LEU A 88 8.30 17.98 -4.40
N ILE A 89 9.47 17.33 -4.32
CA ILE A 89 9.58 15.94 -3.87
C ILE A 89 9.00 15.76 -2.47
N LEU A 90 9.37 16.63 -1.52
CA LEU A 90 8.85 16.60 -0.14
C LEU A 90 7.32 16.74 -0.10
N ALA A 91 6.76 17.65 -0.89
CA ALA A 91 5.31 17.86 -0.97
C ALA A 91 4.58 16.66 -1.60
N LEU A 92 5.13 16.10 -2.68
CA LEU A 92 4.59 14.90 -3.32
C LEU A 92 4.65 13.70 -2.39
N PHE A 93 5.77 13.47 -1.72
CA PHE A 93 5.94 12.42 -0.72
C PHE A 93 4.88 12.52 0.40
N HIS A 94 4.71 13.71 0.97
CA HIS A 94 3.69 13.95 1.99
C HIS A 94 2.27 13.71 1.44
N GLY A 95 2.00 14.16 0.21
CA GLY A 95 0.72 13.95 -0.46
C GLY A 95 0.42 12.47 -0.72
N VAL A 96 1.43 11.70 -1.13
CA VAL A 96 1.32 10.24 -1.31
C VAL A 96 1.00 9.57 0.02
N TYR A 97 1.74 9.90 1.09
CA TYR A 97 1.48 9.38 2.43
C TYR A 97 0.04 9.68 2.87
N LEU A 98 -0.43 10.93 2.75
CA LEU A 98 -1.80 11.31 3.07
C LEU A 98 -2.85 10.58 2.22
N SER A 99 -2.58 10.40 0.93
CA SER A 99 -3.46 9.68 0.01
C SER A 99 -3.74 8.25 0.47
N THR A 100 -2.76 7.57 1.08
CA THR A 100 -2.98 6.21 1.62
C THR A 100 -4.02 6.17 2.74
N PHE A 101 -4.05 7.19 3.61
CA PHE A 101 -5.06 7.30 4.66
C PHE A 101 -6.42 7.62 4.08
N MET A 102 -6.49 8.52 3.09
CA MET A 102 -7.74 8.86 2.41
C MET A 102 -8.33 7.64 1.69
N TYR A 103 -7.49 6.83 1.06
CA TYR A 103 -7.90 5.58 0.44
C TYR A 103 -8.44 4.59 1.49
N GLY A 104 -7.75 4.43 2.62
CA GLY A 104 -8.20 3.58 3.73
C GLY A 104 -9.54 4.03 4.31
N ASN A 105 -9.73 5.34 4.49
CA ASN A 105 -11.00 5.91 4.93
C ASN A 105 -12.13 5.65 3.92
N THR A 106 -11.84 5.73 2.63
CA THR A 106 -12.81 5.44 1.56
C THR A 106 -13.24 3.98 1.61
N VAL A 107 -12.28 3.05 1.77
CA VAL A 107 -12.57 1.62 1.94
C VAL A 107 -13.41 1.37 3.19
N SER A 108 -13.04 1.99 4.31
CA SER A 108 -13.78 1.93 5.58
C SER A 108 -15.23 2.40 5.43
N LEU A 109 -15.45 3.54 4.78
CA LEU A 109 -16.79 4.07 4.50
C LEU A 109 -17.59 3.13 3.60
N GLY A 110 -16.95 2.53 2.58
CA GLY A 110 -17.57 1.50 1.74
C GLY A 110 -18.05 0.30 2.54
N ILE A 111 -17.25 -0.16 3.51
CA ILE A 111 -17.62 -1.27 4.43
C ILE A 111 -18.81 -0.87 5.30
N GLN A 112 -18.78 0.30 5.92
CA GLN A 112 -19.89 0.79 6.77
C GLN A 112 -21.19 0.91 5.98
N ASN A 113 -21.15 1.48 4.78
CA ASN A 113 -22.31 1.58 3.89
C ASN A 113 -22.85 0.20 3.50
N SER A 114 -21.98 -0.76 3.22
CA SER A 114 -22.40 -2.14 2.92
C SER A 114 -23.15 -2.76 4.11
N ASN A 115 -22.61 -2.62 5.33
CA ASN A 115 -23.25 -3.11 6.55
C ASN A 115 -24.61 -2.46 6.81
N LEU A 116 -24.71 -1.13 6.62
CA LEU A 116 -25.98 -0.41 6.74
C LEU A 116 -27.02 -0.91 5.74
N ARG A 117 -26.62 -1.19 4.50
CA ARG A 117 -27.51 -1.76 3.47
C ARG A 117 -28.01 -3.15 3.86
N ILE A 118 -27.15 -3.99 4.45
CA ILE A 118 -27.54 -5.31 4.96
C ILE A 118 -28.57 -5.16 6.08
N GLN A 119 -28.32 -4.28 7.06
CA GLN A 119 -29.26 -4.02 8.15
C GLN A 119 -30.60 -3.51 7.64
N LEU A 120 -30.59 -2.59 6.66
CA LEU A 120 -31.81 -2.08 6.04
C LEU A 120 -32.58 -3.19 5.31
N GLN A 121 -31.88 -4.07 4.58
CA GLN A 121 -32.50 -5.22 3.93
C GLN A 121 -33.09 -6.20 4.95
N ASP A 122 -32.43 -6.46 6.08
CA ASP A 122 -32.94 -7.34 7.12
C ASP A 122 -34.21 -6.78 7.78
N VAL A 123 -34.27 -5.45 7.98
CA VAL A 123 -35.47 -4.75 8.46
C VAL A 123 -36.61 -4.84 7.43
N LEU A 124 -36.33 -4.54 6.15
CA LEU A 124 -37.34 -4.59 5.08
C LEU A 124 -37.84 -6.01 4.80
N ALA A 125 -36.97 -7.01 4.93
CA ALA A 125 -37.30 -8.41 4.73
C ALA A 125 -38.12 -9.01 5.89
N ASN A 126 -38.51 -8.21 6.90
CA ASN A 126 -39.31 -8.65 8.04
C ASN A 126 -38.72 -9.91 8.71
N LYS A 127 -37.38 -10.07 8.73
CA LYS A 127 -36.74 -11.21 9.41
C LYS A 127 -37.02 -11.25 10.92
N ASN A 128 -37.54 -10.16 11.48
CA ASN A 128 -38.01 -10.06 12.86
C ASN A 128 -39.51 -10.38 13.04
N VAL A 129 -40.23 -10.76 11.99
CA VAL A 129 -41.61 -11.22 12.07
C VAL A 129 -41.57 -12.75 12.15
N LYS A 130 -41.99 -13.29 13.30
CA LYS A 130 -42.05 -14.73 13.51
C LYS A 130 -43.11 -15.31 12.58
N ASN A 131 -42.70 -15.97 11.49
CA ASN A 131 -43.61 -16.76 10.68
C ASN A 131 -44.16 -17.90 11.55
N ILE A 132 -45.46 -17.89 11.79
CA ILE A 132 -46.18 -19.01 12.40
C ILE A 132 -46.60 -19.88 11.22
N ASP A 133 -45.75 -20.82 10.82
CA ASP A 133 -46.08 -21.72 9.70
C ASP A 133 -47.19 -22.70 10.11
N THR A 134 -48.33 -22.55 9.44
CA THR A 134 -49.42 -23.52 9.41
C THR A 134 -49.22 -24.51 8.24
N VAL A 135 -49.04 -25.78 8.59
CA VAL A 135 -49.47 -27.03 7.91
C VAL A 135 -49.09 -27.25 6.43
N GLY A 136 -48.30 -28.33 6.22
CA GLY A 136 -48.57 -29.35 5.19
C GLY A 136 -47.90 -29.18 3.82
N GLY A 137 -46.80 -29.88 3.57
CA GLY A 137 -46.22 -30.01 2.24
C GLY A 137 -45.16 -31.11 2.15
N THR A 138 -45.28 -31.97 1.15
CA THR A 138 -44.43 -33.12 0.85
C THR A 138 -42.98 -32.72 0.55
N GLY A 139 -42.02 -33.46 1.13
CA GLY A 139 -40.61 -33.08 1.16
C GLY A 139 -39.85 -33.33 -0.14
N GLN A 140 -39.34 -32.26 -0.75
CA GLN A 140 -38.30 -32.30 -1.77
C GLN A 140 -36.97 -31.90 -1.10
N MET A 141 -36.03 -32.85 -0.98
CA MET A 141 -34.74 -32.60 -0.33
C MET A 141 -33.75 -32.02 -1.34
N SER A 142 -33.48 -30.71 -1.24
CA SER A 142 -32.38 -30.05 -1.95
C SER A 142 -31.26 -29.77 -0.95
N ILE A 143 -30.08 -30.36 -1.18
CA ILE A 143 -28.87 -30.05 -0.40
C ILE A 143 -28.16 -28.89 -1.08
N THR A 144 -28.32 -27.67 -0.55
CA THR A 144 -27.55 -26.49 -0.98
C THR A 144 -26.43 -26.26 0.02
N LYS A 145 -25.17 -26.32 -0.42
CA LYS A 145 -24.00 -26.03 0.42
C LYS A 145 -23.62 -24.56 0.28
N ASN A 146 -24.06 -23.75 1.24
CA ASN A 146 -23.68 -22.34 1.31
C ASN A 146 -22.33 -22.20 2.01
N PHE A 147 -21.34 -21.65 1.31
CA PHE A 147 -20.07 -21.26 1.92
C PHE A 147 -20.18 -19.81 2.37
N LYS A 148 -20.08 -19.57 3.68
CA LYS A 148 -19.94 -18.22 4.22
C LYS A 148 -18.45 -17.89 4.27
N LEU A 149 -18.03 -16.97 3.40
CA LEU A 149 -16.67 -16.43 3.44
C LEU A 149 -16.48 -15.56 4.68
N ALA A 150 -15.28 -15.59 5.27
CA ALA A 150 -14.95 -14.67 6.33
C ALA A 150 -14.99 -13.21 5.82
N PRO A 151 -15.29 -12.22 6.69
CA PRO A 151 -15.45 -10.82 6.28
C PRO A 151 -14.28 -10.28 5.46
N VAL A 152 -13.04 -10.60 5.82
CA VAL A 152 -11.84 -10.13 5.09
C VAL A 152 -11.82 -10.56 3.63
N TYR A 153 -12.22 -11.79 3.31
CA TYR A 153 -12.23 -12.30 1.94
C TYR A 153 -13.39 -11.71 1.13
N ASN A 154 -14.54 -11.52 1.77
CA ASN A 154 -15.69 -10.89 1.11
C ASN A 154 -15.38 -9.42 0.75
N HIS A 155 -14.79 -8.68 1.68
CA HIS A 155 -14.37 -7.30 1.44
C HIS A 155 -13.20 -7.22 0.45
N TYR A 156 -12.27 -8.18 0.47
CA TYR A 156 -11.23 -8.27 -0.55
C TYR A 156 -11.84 -8.35 -1.95
N ILE A 157 -12.78 -9.26 -2.17
CA ILE A 157 -13.42 -9.42 -3.49
C ILE A 157 -14.16 -8.14 -3.90
N THR A 158 -14.79 -7.47 -2.95
CA THR A 158 -15.53 -6.23 -3.20
C THR A 158 -14.60 -5.06 -3.58
N VAL A 159 -13.44 -4.96 -2.93
CA VAL A 159 -12.52 -3.82 -3.07
C VAL A 159 -11.50 -4.04 -4.19
N PHE A 160 -10.95 -5.26 -4.30
CA PHE A 160 -9.85 -5.60 -5.20
C PHE A 160 -10.23 -6.56 -6.32
N GLY A 161 -11.47 -7.08 -6.32
CA GLY A 161 -11.90 -8.12 -7.25
C GLY A 161 -11.47 -9.53 -6.82
N MET A 162 -11.89 -10.51 -7.61
CA MET A 162 -11.50 -11.90 -7.42
C MET A 162 -9.99 -12.07 -7.71
N PRO A 163 -9.23 -12.79 -6.88
CA PRO A 163 -7.84 -13.09 -7.17
C PRO A 163 -7.69 -13.87 -8.48
N GLU A 164 -6.56 -13.69 -9.16
CA GLU A 164 -6.23 -14.48 -10.35
C GLU A 164 -6.24 -15.97 -10.04
N ASN A 165 -6.76 -16.76 -10.98
CA ASN A 165 -6.82 -18.21 -10.87
C ASN A 165 -5.42 -18.77 -10.59
N GLY A 166 -5.28 -19.49 -9.47
CA GLY A 166 -4.03 -20.13 -9.05
C GLY A 166 -3.07 -19.27 -8.23
N LYS A 167 -3.29 -17.95 -8.09
CA LYS A 167 -2.44 -17.07 -7.25
C LYS A 167 -2.94 -16.88 -5.83
N GLY A 168 -4.24 -17.10 -5.59
CA GLY A 168 -4.86 -16.89 -4.28
C GLY A 168 -4.94 -15.41 -3.88
N PHE A 169 -5.37 -15.15 -2.65
CA PHE A 169 -5.50 -13.78 -2.14
C PHE A 169 -4.14 -13.16 -1.84
N ASP A 170 -3.93 -11.91 -2.25
CA ASP A 170 -2.69 -11.20 -1.97
C ASP A 170 -2.56 -10.89 -0.46
N PRO A 171 -1.47 -11.30 0.20
CA PRO A 171 -1.30 -11.17 1.64
C PRO A 171 -1.17 -9.72 2.11
N VAL A 172 -0.60 -8.83 1.29
CA VAL A 172 -0.46 -7.40 1.62
C VAL A 172 -1.83 -6.74 1.62
N LYS A 173 -2.61 -6.97 0.55
CA LYS A 173 -3.99 -6.47 0.45
C LYS A 173 -4.90 -7.05 1.53
N LEU A 174 -4.71 -8.32 1.90
CA LEU A 174 -5.44 -8.94 3.01
C LEU A 174 -5.08 -8.30 4.36
N SER A 175 -3.79 -8.10 4.64
CA SER A 175 -3.33 -7.45 5.88
C SER A 175 -3.87 -6.03 5.98
N TYR A 176 -3.80 -5.28 4.87
CA TYR A 176 -4.36 -3.95 4.75
C TYR A 176 -5.86 -3.91 5.10
N LEU A 177 -6.66 -4.80 4.50
CA LEU A 177 -8.08 -4.91 4.79
C LEU A 177 -8.37 -5.39 6.23
N ALA A 178 -7.58 -6.33 6.74
CA ALA A 178 -7.75 -6.84 8.10
C ALA A 178 -7.59 -5.70 9.13
N ASN A 179 -6.60 -4.83 8.94
CA ASN A 179 -6.40 -3.65 9.77
C ASN A 179 -7.60 -2.69 9.70
N ILE A 180 -8.13 -2.42 8.50
CA ILE A 180 -9.32 -1.57 8.33
C ILE A 180 -10.54 -2.20 9.00
N LEU A 181 -10.73 -3.51 8.89
CA LEU A 181 -11.87 -4.20 9.52
C LEU A 181 -11.80 -4.13 11.04
N LEU A 182 -10.61 -4.33 11.61
CA LEU A 182 -10.39 -4.18 13.06
C LEU A 182 -10.70 -2.76 13.52
N LEU A 183 -10.29 -1.72 12.78
CA LEU A 183 -10.65 -0.32 13.07
C LEU A 183 -12.16 -0.07 13.03
N ASN A 184 -12.90 -0.85 12.24
CA ASN A 184 -14.36 -0.79 12.17
C ASN A 184 -15.06 -1.74 13.16
N ASN A 185 -14.33 -2.34 14.11
CA ASN A 185 -14.83 -3.33 15.07
C ASN A 185 -15.44 -4.58 14.41
N ILE A 186 -14.97 -4.94 13.22
CA ILE A 186 -15.36 -6.15 12.50
C ILE A 186 -14.24 -7.16 12.65
N ASN A 187 -14.55 -8.39 13.10
CA ASN A 187 -13.56 -9.45 13.13
C ASN A 187 -13.25 -9.88 11.68
N PRO A 188 -12.00 -9.76 11.21
CA PRO A 188 -11.68 -10.09 9.81
C PRO A 188 -11.89 -11.56 9.47
N TYR A 189 -11.80 -12.46 10.46
CA TYR A 189 -11.80 -13.91 10.26
C TYR A 189 -13.04 -14.63 10.81
N ARG A 190 -14.00 -13.92 11.41
CA ARG A 190 -15.20 -14.50 12.02
C ARG A 190 -16.46 -13.68 11.74
#